data_AF-A0A399Z9X8-F1
#
_entry.id   AF-A0A399Z9X8-F1
#
_cell.length_a   1.000
_cell.length_b   1.000
_cell.length_c   1.000
_cell.angle_alpha   90.00
_cell.angle_beta   90.00
_cell.angle_gamma   90.00
#
_symmetry.space_group_name_H-M   'P 1'
#
loop_
_entity.id
_entity.type
_entity.pdbx_description
1 polymer ?
#
loop_
_entity_poly.entity_id
_entity_poly.type
_entity_poly.pdbx_seq_one_letter_code
_entity_poly.pdbx_strand_id
1 'polypeptide(L)'
;MAAAYFLQILRRDWSVLSNAENFADVRRVHRYLWLLYSLLMTVFGIEQIISFILFASPLTFGDVSRGYFVNGLSLLLVGIPIWALTWRTCQTALLQRSERDSLLRLGVLFLLTLGGMATVLSAGGRILDILLRWMLREPMSVSTFVAHMRGPLSVAVPFGMIWAYFGRWLRHGIETYSMESRRYGFRRLFYYVHALAGLVASFIGISLLVSFIIDVVVGGQLWDDELRSRISAAIAVLAVGLPLWLTTWPRMQQAALAQGSSGGFARRSLVRKSYLYLVLFASVIGGMVSAVTVVFRLLQAALGGRELDVIGLLNALQLLALFAVVLVYHLRCLRADGTEAVRALVERHEKFHALAFERAGSGFGEAVQNAVQTQVPGLRLTVLASEAEIPAEAASARAVVLPLDVSVNPPENLREFLAAFEGQVVVSPTPHPRLLWSAGPKPVESAALILRQLSEGGEAAQSTTAASSWMIVVYVFAALFGLEILLFLLSLGISLIVD
;
A
#
# COMPACT_ATOMS: atom_id res chain seq x y z
N MET A 1 -22.03 -31.92 -22.59
CA MET A 1 -21.26 -33.15 -22.88
C MET A 1 -19.86 -32.85 -23.42
N ALA A 2 -19.68 -31.97 -24.42
CA ALA A 2 -18.35 -31.61 -24.94
C ALA A 2 -17.38 -31.07 -23.85
N ALA A 3 -17.85 -30.19 -22.95
CA ALA A 3 -17.02 -29.65 -21.87
C ALA A 3 -16.50 -30.74 -20.90
N ALA A 4 -17.30 -31.78 -20.62
CA ALA A 4 -16.90 -32.87 -19.74
C ALA A 4 -15.80 -33.75 -20.38
N TYR A 5 -15.91 -34.00 -21.70
CA TYR A 5 -14.91 -34.71 -22.48
C TYR A 5 -13.55 -33.98 -22.51
N PHE A 6 -13.56 -32.67 -22.80
CA PHE A 6 -12.34 -31.86 -22.77
C PHE A 6 -11.72 -31.78 -21.36
N LEU A 7 -12.54 -31.69 -20.31
CA LEU A 7 -12.06 -31.73 -18.92
C LEU A 7 -11.39 -33.07 -18.57
N GLN A 8 -11.88 -34.17 -19.14
CA GLN A 8 -11.34 -35.51 -18.88
C GLN A 8 -10.00 -35.72 -19.59
N ILE A 9 -9.87 -35.21 -20.82
CA ILE A 9 -8.61 -35.20 -21.58
C ILE A 9 -7.58 -34.30 -20.92
N LEU A 10 -7.93 -33.05 -20.60
CA LEU A 10 -7.03 -32.13 -19.90
C LEU A 10 -6.51 -32.70 -18.58
N ARG A 11 -7.37 -33.38 -17.79
CA ARG A 11 -6.94 -34.05 -16.55
C ARG A 11 -5.93 -35.17 -16.79
N ARG A 12 -6.04 -35.89 -17.90
CA ARG A 12 -5.14 -36.99 -18.28
C ARG A 12 -3.81 -36.45 -18.82
N ASP A 13 -3.83 -35.38 -19.58
CA ASP A 13 -2.62 -34.76 -20.13
C ASP A 13 -1.81 -34.04 -19.03
N TRP A 14 -2.50 -33.49 -18.02
CA TRP A 14 -1.85 -32.82 -16.88
C TRP A 14 -1.05 -33.75 -15.98
N SER A 15 -1.28 -35.07 -15.99
CA SER A 15 -0.48 -36.01 -15.21
C SER A 15 0.88 -36.33 -15.82
N VAL A 16 1.17 -35.84 -17.04
CA VAL A 16 2.34 -36.20 -17.84
C VAL A 16 3.32 -35.03 -18.03
N LEU A 17 2.93 -33.79 -17.69
CA LEU A 17 3.75 -32.59 -17.92
C LEU A 17 4.78 -32.34 -16.82
N SER A 18 6.05 -32.20 -17.21
CA SER A 18 7.20 -31.90 -16.32
C SER A 18 7.24 -30.44 -15.82
N ASN A 19 6.59 -29.50 -16.54
CA ASN A 19 6.50 -28.08 -16.19
C ASN A 19 5.21 -27.75 -15.42
N ALA A 20 4.99 -28.40 -14.28
CA ALA A 20 3.75 -28.29 -13.49
C ALA A 20 3.50 -26.89 -12.90
N GLU A 21 4.54 -26.06 -12.73
CA GLU A 21 4.44 -24.74 -12.10
C GLU A 21 3.68 -23.71 -12.95
N ASN A 22 3.95 -23.61 -14.27
CA ASN A 22 3.30 -22.62 -15.15
C ASN A 22 1.78 -22.84 -15.28
N PHE A 23 1.32 -24.10 -15.24
CA PHE A 23 -0.12 -24.40 -15.31
C PHE A 23 -0.84 -24.23 -13.97
N ALA A 24 -0.11 -24.19 -12.85
CA ALA A 24 -0.72 -23.96 -11.54
C ALA A 24 -1.33 -22.55 -11.45
N ASP A 25 -0.60 -21.54 -11.92
CA ASP A 25 -1.07 -20.16 -11.88
C ASP A 25 -2.24 -19.88 -12.84
N VAL A 26 -2.23 -20.47 -14.04
CA VAL A 26 -3.37 -20.38 -14.98
C VAL A 26 -4.65 -20.98 -14.36
N ARG A 27 -4.54 -22.14 -13.69
CA ARG A 27 -5.68 -22.76 -12.99
C ARG A 27 -6.19 -21.87 -11.86
N ARG A 28 -5.29 -21.22 -11.12
CA ARG A 28 -5.68 -20.29 -10.04
C ARG A 28 -6.43 -19.08 -10.59
N VAL A 29 -5.89 -18.45 -11.65
CA VAL A 29 -6.54 -17.31 -12.31
C VAL A 29 -7.93 -17.70 -12.81
N HIS A 30 -8.06 -18.84 -13.47
CA HIS A 30 -9.36 -19.34 -13.92
C HIS A 30 -10.36 -19.52 -12.77
N ARG A 31 -9.96 -20.15 -11.66
CA ARG A 31 -10.82 -20.33 -10.48
C ARG A 31 -11.29 -19.00 -9.90
N TYR A 32 -10.37 -18.05 -9.72
CA TYR A 32 -10.71 -16.75 -9.14
C TYR A 32 -11.50 -15.86 -10.10
N LEU A 33 -11.30 -15.97 -11.42
CA LEU A 33 -12.10 -15.27 -12.41
C LEU A 33 -13.56 -15.75 -12.37
N TRP A 34 -13.78 -17.06 -12.34
CA TRP A 34 -15.13 -17.61 -12.18
C TRP A 34 -15.75 -17.29 -10.82
N LEU A 35 -14.96 -17.26 -9.74
CA LEU A 35 -15.41 -16.80 -8.43
C LEU A 35 -15.91 -15.35 -8.49
N LEU A 36 -15.12 -14.45 -9.07
CA LEU A 36 -15.47 -13.03 -9.18
C LEU A 36 -16.71 -12.83 -10.05
N TYR A 37 -16.76 -13.49 -11.21
CA TYR A 37 -17.89 -13.39 -12.14
C TYR A 37 -19.21 -13.88 -11.52
N SER A 38 -19.19 -15.07 -10.91
CA SER A 38 -20.39 -15.63 -10.27
C SER A 38 -20.82 -14.83 -9.03
N LEU A 39 -19.85 -14.35 -8.24
CA LEU A 39 -20.14 -13.47 -7.11
C LEU A 39 -20.79 -12.16 -7.58
N LEU A 40 -20.31 -11.57 -8.67
CA LEU A 40 -20.88 -10.35 -9.25
C LEU A 40 -22.34 -10.57 -9.67
N MET A 41 -22.63 -11.68 -10.35
CA MET A 41 -24.01 -12.06 -10.69
C MET A 41 -24.88 -12.21 -9.44
N THR A 42 -24.41 -12.91 -8.40
CA THR A 42 -25.15 -13.05 -7.15
C THR A 42 -25.42 -11.70 -6.50
N VAL A 43 -24.41 -10.83 -6.43
CA VAL A 43 -24.52 -9.51 -5.78
C VAL A 43 -25.53 -8.62 -6.50
N PHE A 44 -25.46 -8.53 -7.83
CA PHE A 44 -26.45 -7.79 -8.62
C PHE A 44 -27.84 -8.43 -8.54
N GLY A 45 -27.92 -9.76 -8.50
CA GLY A 45 -29.19 -10.45 -8.27
C GLY A 45 -29.83 -10.06 -6.93
N ILE A 46 -29.04 -10.02 -5.84
CA ILE A 46 -29.52 -9.60 -4.52
C ILE A 46 -29.93 -8.12 -4.55
N GLU A 47 -29.09 -7.27 -5.14
CA GLU A 47 -29.35 -5.83 -5.26
C GLU A 47 -30.68 -5.56 -5.97
N GLN A 48 -30.94 -6.19 -7.12
CA GLN A 48 -32.19 -6.03 -7.87
C GLN A 48 -33.41 -6.57 -7.12
N ILE A 49 -33.28 -7.69 -6.40
CA ILE A 49 -34.38 -8.22 -5.57
C ILE A 49 -34.68 -7.28 -4.40
N ILE A 50 -33.65 -6.72 -3.74
CA ILE A 50 -33.86 -5.72 -2.68
C ILE A 50 -34.50 -4.47 -3.27
N SER A 51 -34.00 -3.97 -4.41
CA SER A 51 -34.56 -2.83 -5.14
C SER A 51 -36.03 -3.06 -5.49
N PHE A 52 -36.42 -4.28 -5.89
CA PHE A 52 -37.81 -4.66 -6.13
C PHE A 52 -38.65 -4.67 -4.84
N ILE A 53 -38.17 -5.31 -3.77
CA ILE A 53 -38.89 -5.39 -2.48
C ILE A 53 -39.13 -3.99 -1.91
N LEU A 54 -38.12 -3.12 -1.96
CA LEU A 54 -38.21 -1.74 -1.48
C LEU A 54 -39.08 -0.85 -2.40
N PHE A 55 -39.35 -1.28 -3.64
CA PHE A 55 -40.22 -0.58 -4.59
C PHE A 55 -41.69 -1.00 -4.50
N ALA A 56 -42.02 -2.14 -3.89
CA ALA A 56 -43.35 -2.76 -3.94
C ALA A 56 -44.45 -1.93 -3.24
N SER A 57 -44.85 -0.83 -3.87
CA SER A 57 -46.09 -0.13 -3.62
C SER A 57 -47.23 -0.90 -4.29
N PRO A 58 -48.32 -1.24 -3.58
CA PRO A 58 -49.45 -2.01 -4.14
C PRO A 58 -50.11 -1.39 -5.38
N LEU A 59 -49.86 -0.11 -5.65
CA LEU A 59 -50.55 0.68 -6.68
C LEU A 59 -49.83 0.71 -8.05
N THR A 60 -48.59 0.21 -8.16
CA THR A 60 -47.77 0.33 -9.39
C THR A 60 -47.01 -0.96 -9.72
N PHE A 61 -47.74 -2.02 -10.09
CA PHE A 61 -47.15 -3.20 -10.76
C PHE A 61 -46.89 -2.92 -12.26
N GLY A 62 -46.04 -1.92 -12.54
CA GLY A 62 -45.57 -1.61 -13.90
C GLY A 62 -44.54 -2.61 -14.42
N ASP A 63 -44.20 -2.53 -15.71
CA ASP A 63 -43.24 -3.44 -16.37
C ASP A 63 -41.82 -3.32 -15.80
N VAL A 64 -41.43 -2.13 -15.34
CA VAL A 64 -40.11 -1.85 -14.77
C VAL A 64 -39.86 -2.64 -13.47
N SER A 65 -40.83 -2.74 -12.57
CA SER A 65 -40.66 -3.48 -11.32
C SER A 65 -40.61 -5.00 -11.55
N ARG A 66 -41.41 -5.50 -12.49
CA ARG A 66 -41.31 -6.90 -12.95
C ARG A 66 -39.94 -7.20 -13.56
N GLY A 67 -39.36 -6.25 -14.31
CA GLY A 67 -38.01 -6.34 -14.85
C GLY A 67 -36.95 -6.61 -13.78
N TYR A 68 -36.89 -5.78 -12.72
CA TYR A 68 -35.96 -5.97 -11.61
C TYR A 68 -36.12 -7.33 -10.91
N PHE A 69 -37.36 -7.77 -10.70
CA PHE A 69 -37.61 -9.07 -10.07
C PHE A 69 -37.14 -10.25 -10.93
N VAL A 70 -37.53 -10.28 -12.21
CA VAL A 70 -37.21 -11.39 -13.12
C VAL A 70 -35.71 -11.45 -13.42
N ASN A 71 -35.08 -10.30 -13.65
CA ASN A 71 -33.63 -10.22 -13.88
C ASN A 71 -32.86 -10.61 -12.62
N GLY A 72 -33.25 -10.07 -11.46
CA GLY A 72 -32.65 -10.40 -10.18
C GLY A 72 -32.75 -11.89 -9.87
N LEU A 73 -33.93 -12.47 -10.06
CA LEU A 73 -34.16 -13.90 -9.85
C LEU A 73 -33.33 -14.77 -10.80
N SER A 74 -33.25 -14.39 -12.08
CA SER A 74 -32.42 -15.10 -13.07
C SER A 74 -30.94 -15.08 -12.70
N LEU A 75 -30.44 -13.91 -12.27
CA LEU A 75 -29.06 -13.76 -11.81
C LEU A 75 -28.79 -14.57 -10.54
N LEU A 76 -29.73 -14.66 -9.60
CA LEU A 76 -29.56 -15.47 -8.39
C LEU A 76 -29.59 -16.97 -8.67
N LEU A 77 -30.52 -17.44 -9.49
CA LEU A 77 -30.67 -18.85 -9.85
C LEU A 77 -29.42 -19.39 -10.55
N VAL A 78 -28.73 -18.57 -11.34
CA VAL A 78 -27.48 -18.95 -12.01
C VAL A 78 -26.26 -18.64 -11.14
N GLY A 79 -26.22 -17.46 -10.53
CA GLY A 79 -25.06 -16.95 -9.81
C GLY A 79 -24.75 -17.74 -8.53
N ILE A 80 -25.76 -18.01 -7.69
CA ILE A 80 -25.56 -18.68 -6.39
C ILE A 80 -24.93 -20.07 -6.57
N PRO A 81 -25.46 -20.97 -7.44
CA PRO A 81 -24.87 -22.30 -7.61
C PRO A 81 -23.42 -22.23 -8.13
N ILE A 82 -23.14 -21.38 -9.13
CA ILE A 82 -21.79 -21.26 -9.68
C ILE A 82 -20.83 -20.70 -8.63
N TRP A 83 -21.26 -19.68 -7.87
CA TRP A 83 -20.46 -19.11 -6.79
C TRP A 83 -20.18 -20.15 -5.70
N ALA A 84 -21.18 -20.89 -5.25
CA ALA A 84 -21.01 -21.91 -4.22
C ALA A 84 -20.03 -23.01 -4.66
N LEU A 85 -20.13 -23.47 -5.91
CA LEU A 85 -19.24 -24.49 -6.48
C LEU A 85 -17.81 -23.95 -6.65
N THR A 86 -17.64 -22.76 -7.21
CA THR A 86 -16.33 -22.16 -7.45
C THR A 86 -15.63 -21.79 -6.14
N TRP A 87 -16.38 -21.26 -5.16
CA TRP A 87 -15.86 -20.96 -3.84
C TRP A 87 -15.48 -22.21 -3.07
N ARG A 88 -16.32 -23.26 -3.06
CA ARG A 88 -15.96 -24.56 -2.49
C ARG A 88 -14.69 -25.13 -3.12
N THR A 89 -14.55 -25.01 -4.45
CA THR A 89 -13.34 -25.43 -5.17
C THR A 89 -12.10 -24.63 -4.75
N CYS A 90 -12.24 -23.32 -4.49
CA CYS A 90 -11.15 -22.52 -3.97
C CYS A 90 -10.76 -22.93 -2.54
N GLN A 91 -11.74 -23.28 -1.70
CA GLN A 91 -11.49 -23.70 -0.33
C GLN A 91 -10.83 -25.08 -0.24
N THR A 92 -11.25 -26.04 -1.08
CA THR A 92 -10.61 -27.37 -1.12
C THR A 92 -9.17 -27.30 -1.62
N ALA A 93 -8.84 -26.35 -2.50
CA ALA A 93 -7.47 -26.13 -2.96
C ALA A 93 -6.50 -25.76 -1.82
N LEU A 94 -7.00 -25.22 -0.70
CA LEU A 94 -6.18 -24.79 0.45
C LEU A 94 -5.55 -25.94 1.25
N LEU A 95 -5.88 -27.18 0.91
CA LEU A 95 -5.15 -28.34 1.43
C LEU A 95 -3.68 -28.30 0.97
N GLN A 96 -3.41 -27.73 -0.20
CA GLN A 96 -2.06 -27.57 -0.74
C GLN A 96 -1.40 -26.30 -0.19
N ARG A 97 -0.16 -26.43 0.35
CA ARG A 97 0.59 -25.30 0.92
C ARG A 97 0.83 -24.18 -0.10
N SER A 98 1.12 -24.54 -1.35
CA SER A 98 1.35 -23.57 -2.44
C SER A 98 0.12 -22.71 -2.76
N GLU A 99 -1.10 -23.22 -2.54
CA GLU A 99 -2.35 -22.49 -2.72
C GLU A 99 -2.67 -21.59 -1.52
N ARG A 100 -2.32 -22.04 -0.30
CA ARG A 100 -2.43 -21.23 0.92
C ARG A 100 -1.57 -19.98 0.86
N ASP A 101 -0.32 -20.14 0.42
CA ASP A 101 0.69 -19.08 0.36
C ASP A 101 0.63 -18.27 -0.96
N SER A 102 -0.44 -18.44 -1.76
CA SER A 102 -0.61 -17.76 -3.04
C SER A 102 -0.94 -16.26 -2.89
N LEU A 103 -0.14 -15.41 -3.54
CA LEU A 103 -0.40 -13.96 -3.61
C LEU A 103 -1.67 -13.62 -4.38
N LEU A 104 -2.05 -14.41 -5.38
CA LEU A 104 -3.26 -14.17 -6.17
C LEU A 104 -4.51 -14.27 -5.28
N ARG A 105 -4.59 -15.32 -4.44
CA ARG A 105 -5.68 -15.49 -3.47
C ARG A 105 -5.78 -14.27 -2.57
N LEU A 106 -4.65 -13.87 -2.00
CA LEU A 106 -4.59 -12.74 -1.11
C LEU A 106 -5.03 -11.45 -1.81
N GLY A 107 -4.57 -11.23 -3.05
CA GLY A 107 -4.99 -10.11 -3.90
C GLY A 107 -6.49 -10.09 -4.14
N VAL A 108 -7.11 -11.23 -4.45
CA VAL A 108 -8.57 -11.34 -4.65
C VAL A 108 -9.33 -11.06 -3.35
N LEU A 109 -8.90 -11.64 -2.22
CA LEU A 109 -9.52 -11.38 -0.92
C LEU A 109 -9.39 -9.90 -0.51
N PHE A 110 -8.24 -9.30 -0.81
CA PHE A 110 -7.97 -7.89 -0.59
C PHE A 110 -8.89 -7.01 -1.44
N LEU A 111 -9.03 -7.32 -2.73
CA LEU A 111 -9.91 -6.63 -3.66
C LEU A 111 -11.38 -6.73 -3.25
N LEU A 112 -11.86 -7.92 -2.89
CA LEU A 112 -13.24 -8.12 -2.42
C LEU A 112 -13.52 -7.39 -1.11
N THR A 113 -12.57 -7.41 -0.17
CA THR A 113 -12.73 -6.74 1.13
C THR A 113 -12.72 -5.22 0.96
N LEU A 114 -11.78 -4.68 0.17
CA LEU A 114 -11.71 -3.25 -0.10
C LEU A 114 -12.89 -2.75 -0.91
N GLY A 115 -13.26 -3.45 -1.99
CA GLY A 115 -14.42 -3.11 -2.81
C GLY A 115 -15.71 -3.16 -1.98
N GLY A 116 -15.91 -4.22 -1.20
CA GLY A 116 -17.00 -4.33 -0.24
C GLY A 116 -17.07 -3.15 0.72
N MET A 117 -15.95 -2.83 1.37
CA MET A 117 -15.89 -1.74 2.33
C MET A 117 -16.14 -0.37 1.68
N ALA A 118 -15.48 -0.08 0.56
CA ALA A 118 -15.62 1.20 -0.14
C ALA A 118 -17.08 1.44 -0.56
N THR A 119 -17.73 0.40 -1.10
CA THR A 119 -19.14 0.46 -1.48
C THR A 119 -20.05 0.67 -0.28
N VAL A 120 -19.83 -0.04 0.84
CA VAL A 120 -20.64 0.10 2.06
C VAL A 120 -20.47 1.48 2.69
N LEU A 121 -19.25 2.01 2.75
CA LEU A 121 -18.99 3.34 3.29
C LEU A 121 -19.60 4.43 2.41
N SER A 122 -19.50 4.29 1.08
CA SER A 122 -20.12 5.21 0.12
C SER A 122 -21.65 5.19 0.24
N ALA A 123 -22.25 4.00 0.26
CA ALA A 123 -23.69 3.85 0.44
C ALA A 123 -24.16 4.36 1.81
N GLY A 124 -23.41 4.09 2.89
CA GLY A 124 -23.67 4.63 4.22
C GLY A 124 -23.60 6.16 4.26
N GLY A 125 -22.63 6.76 3.57
CA GLY A 125 -22.55 8.22 3.38
C GLY A 125 -23.75 8.78 2.64
N ARG A 126 -24.20 8.14 1.55
CA ARG A 126 -25.42 8.55 0.83
C ARG A 126 -26.69 8.41 1.68
N ILE A 127 -26.83 7.33 2.46
CA ILE A 127 -27.95 7.16 3.40
C ILE A 127 -27.95 8.30 4.42
N LEU A 128 -26.79 8.62 4.98
CA LEU A 128 -26.66 9.70 5.94
C LEU A 128 -26.99 11.06 5.32
N ASP A 129 -26.55 11.32 4.09
CA ASP A 129 -26.90 12.53 3.34
C ASP A 129 -28.43 12.65 3.15
N ILE A 130 -29.11 11.58 2.72
CA ILE A 130 -30.57 11.59 2.55
C ILE A 130 -31.29 11.82 3.89
N LEU A 131 -30.82 11.19 4.98
CA LEU A 131 -31.36 11.39 6.32
C LEU A 131 -31.19 12.84 6.80
N LEU A 132 -30.02 13.42 6.60
CA LEU A 132 -29.70 14.79 7.00
C LEU A 132 -30.52 15.81 6.21
N ARG A 133 -30.66 15.64 4.89
CA ARG A 133 -31.55 16.45 4.05
C ARG A 133 -32.99 16.46 4.55
N TRP A 134 -33.50 15.27 4.88
CA TRP A 134 -34.84 15.14 5.43
C TRP A 134 -34.97 15.81 6.81
N MET A 135 -33.96 15.64 7.69
CA MET A 135 -33.90 16.30 8.99
C MET A 135 -33.80 17.83 8.88
N LEU A 136 -33.10 18.33 7.87
CA LEU A 136 -33.00 19.75 7.53
C LEU A 136 -34.25 20.32 6.83
N ARG A 137 -35.31 19.51 6.74
CA ARG A 137 -36.62 19.87 6.16
C ARG A 137 -36.56 20.27 4.68
N GLU A 138 -35.71 19.60 3.89
CA GLU A 138 -35.83 19.66 2.44
C GLU A 138 -37.25 19.20 2.02
N PRO A 139 -37.93 19.90 1.09
CA PRO A 139 -39.32 19.62 0.70
C PRO A 139 -39.42 18.31 -0.10
N MET A 140 -39.31 17.18 0.60
CA MET A 140 -39.42 15.84 0.02
C MET A 140 -40.66 15.13 0.56
N SER A 141 -41.42 14.51 -0.34
CA SER A 141 -42.49 13.59 0.05
C SER A 141 -41.93 12.30 0.65
N VAL A 142 -42.73 11.58 1.45
CA VAL A 142 -42.32 10.29 2.04
C VAL A 142 -41.97 9.26 0.95
N SER A 143 -42.69 9.24 -0.17
CA SER A 143 -42.40 8.34 -1.28
C SER A 143 -41.07 8.68 -1.96
N THR A 144 -40.78 9.97 -2.13
CA THR A 144 -39.50 10.46 -2.66
C THR A 144 -38.35 10.08 -1.73
N PHE A 145 -38.51 10.24 -0.41
CA PHE A 145 -37.51 9.85 0.58
C PHE A 145 -37.19 8.35 0.51
N VAL A 146 -38.22 7.49 0.49
CA VAL A 146 -38.04 6.03 0.36
C VAL A 146 -37.38 5.67 -0.97
N ALA A 147 -37.75 6.34 -2.07
CA ALA A 147 -37.15 6.12 -3.38
C ALA A 147 -35.64 6.44 -3.41
N HIS A 148 -35.20 7.50 -2.72
CA HIS A 148 -33.78 7.84 -2.58
C HIS A 148 -33.02 6.86 -1.70
N MET A 149 -33.64 6.35 -0.62
CA MET A 149 -33.03 5.35 0.27
C MET A 149 -32.80 4.00 -0.41
N ARG A 150 -33.65 3.64 -1.37
CA ARG A 150 -33.62 2.35 -2.07
C ARG A 150 -32.26 2.04 -2.67
N GLY A 151 -31.69 2.94 -3.48
CA GLY A 151 -30.44 2.69 -4.21
C GLY A 151 -29.25 2.42 -3.28
N PRO A 152 -28.97 3.29 -2.30
CA PRO A 152 -27.92 3.04 -1.32
C PRO A 152 -28.16 1.76 -0.50
N LEU A 153 -29.40 1.46 -0.08
CA LEU A 153 -29.70 0.27 0.71
C LEU A 153 -29.54 -1.03 -0.09
N SER A 154 -30.01 -1.07 -1.34
CA SER A 154 -29.92 -2.25 -2.20
C SER A 154 -28.48 -2.66 -2.47
N VAL A 155 -27.57 -1.69 -2.52
CA VAL A 155 -26.13 -1.89 -2.71
C VAL A 155 -25.41 -2.15 -1.38
N ALA A 156 -25.75 -1.42 -0.31
CA ALA A 156 -25.09 -1.55 0.99
C ALA A 156 -25.19 -2.96 1.57
N VAL A 157 -26.36 -3.60 1.44
CA VAL A 157 -26.62 -4.92 2.03
C VAL A 157 -25.73 -6.03 1.43
N PRO A 158 -25.73 -6.30 0.11
CA PRO A 158 -24.91 -7.35 -0.48
C PRO A 158 -23.41 -7.07 -0.38
N PHE A 159 -22.97 -5.82 -0.55
CA PHE A 159 -21.56 -5.48 -0.37
C PHE A 159 -21.13 -5.51 1.11
N GLY A 160 -22.05 -5.24 2.04
CA GLY A 160 -21.85 -5.45 3.47
C GLY A 160 -21.61 -6.92 3.80
N MET A 161 -22.35 -7.83 3.17
CA MET A 161 -22.12 -9.26 3.29
C MET A 161 -20.77 -9.68 2.70
N ILE A 162 -20.39 -9.15 1.53
CA ILE A 162 -19.06 -9.39 0.94
C ILE A 162 -17.96 -8.94 1.90
N TRP A 163 -18.05 -7.71 2.39
CA TRP A 163 -17.05 -7.12 3.27
C TRP A 163 -16.92 -7.93 4.57
N ALA A 164 -18.03 -8.27 5.21
CA ALA A 164 -18.03 -9.06 6.44
C ALA A 164 -17.50 -10.48 6.21
N TYR A 165 -17.93 -11.16 5.13
CA TYR A 165 -17.54 -12.53 4.83
C TYR A 165 -16.07 -12.62 4.40
N PHE A 166 -15.70 -11.95 3.30
CA PHE A 166 -14.35 -12.03 2.76
C PHE A 166 -13.34 -11.27 3.62
N GLY A 167 -13.75 -10.24 4.36
CA GLY A 167 -12.90 -9.57 5.33
C GLY A 167 -12.50 -10.47 6.50
N ARG A 168 -13.41 -11.36 6.96
CA ARG A 168 -13.06 -12.40 7.94
C ARG A 168 -12.06 -13.39 7.35
N TRP A 169 -12.28 -13.85 6.12
CA TRP A 169 -11.34 -14.75 5.42
C TRP A 169 -9.97 -14.13 5.18
N LEU A 170 -9.92 -12.84 4.84
CA LEU A 170 -8.67 -12.10 4.67
C LEU A 170 -7.89 -12.01 5.98
N ARG A 171 -8.55 -11.63 7.08
CA ARG A 171 -7.90 -11.56 8.40
C ARG A 171 -7.33 -12.91 8.83
N HIS A 172 -8.14 -13.96 8.71
CA HIS A 172 -7.71 -15.32 9.06
C HIS A 172 -6.58 -15.82 8.15
N GLY A 173 -6.66 -15.52 6.85
CA GLY A 173 -5.60 -15.83 5.88
C GLY A 173 -4.28 -15.14 6.22
N ILE A 174 -4.31 -13.86 6.58
CA ILE A 174 -3.12 -13.10 7.00
C ILE A 174 -2.54 -13.67 8.30
N GLU A 175 -3.36 -14.12 9.25
CA GLU A 175 -2.87 -14.69 10.52
C GLU A 175 -2.16 -16.02 10.36
N THR A 176 -2.65 -16.85 9.43
CA THR A 176 -2.17 -18.22 9.18
C THR A 176 -0.92 -18.30 8.29
N TYR A 177 -0.47 -17.20 7.67
CA TYR A 177 0.77 -17.17 6.90
C TYR A 177 1.99 -17.52 7.76
N SER A 178 2.94 -18.29 7.22
CA SER A 178 4.12 -18.75 7.98
C SER A 178 5.11 -17.62 8.30
N MET A 179 5.47 -16.79 7.31
CA MET A 179 6.44 -15.70 7.48
C MET A 179 5.84 -14.50 8.20
N GLU A 180 6.33 -14.20 9.41
CA GLU A 180 5.90 -13.06 10.22
C GLU A 180 6.11 -11.71 9.51
N SER A 181 7.24 -11.53 8.81
CA SER A 181 7.55 -10.32 8.05
C SER A 181 6.51 -9.99 6.97
N ARG A 182 6.08 -11.00 6.19
CA ARG A 182 5.05 -10.84 5.15
C ARG A 182 3.68 -10.51 5.75
N ARG A 183 3.32 -11.13 6.87
CA ARG A 183 2.06 -10.85 7.59
C ARG A 183 1.94 -9.38 7.98
N TYR A 184 3.01 -8.82 8.56
CA TYR A 184 3.05 -7.39 8.87
C TYR A 184 2.97 -6.51 7.63
N GLY A 185 3.62 -6.90 6.52
CA GLY A 185 3.54 -6.20 5.24
C GLY A 185 2.10 -6.05 4.74
N PHE A 186 1.33 -7.15 4.70
CA PHE A 186 -0.05 -7.15 4.23
C PHE A 186 -1.00 -6.36 5.13
N ARG A 187 -0.85 -6.47 6.46
CA ARG A 187 -1.63 -5.65 7.41
C ARG A 187 -1.39 -4.16 7.17
N ARG A 188 -0.12 -3.76 6.97
CA ARG A 188 0.22 -2.36 6.70
C ARG A 188 -0.37 -1.87 5.39
N LEU A 189 -0.29 -2.66 4.32
CA LEU A 189 -0.93 -2.32 3.04
C LEU A 189 -2.42 -2.03 3.21
N PHE A 190 -3.13 -2.92 3.91
CA PHE A 190 -4.55 -2.71 4.22
C PHE A 190 -4.77 -1.38 4.95
N TYR A 191 -4.08 -1.14 6.07
CA TYR A 191 -4.26 0.09 6.85
C TYR A 191 -3.89 1.36 6.09
N TYR A 192 -2.83 1.36 5.27
CA TYR A 192 -2.44 2.54 4.48
C TYR A 192 -3.43 2.87 3.38
N VAL A 193 -4.03 1.87 2.72
CA VAL A 193 -5.10 2.10 1.73
C VAL A 193 -6.33 2.71 2.41
N HIS A 194 -6.68 2.24 3.62
CA HIS A 194 -7.81 2.81 4.38
C HIS A 194 -7.52 4.21 4.88
N ALA A 195 -6.30 4.45 5.36
CA ALA A 195 -5.85 5.78 5.74
C ALA A 195 -5.89 6.74 4.55
N LEU A 196 -5.57 6.28 3.33
CA LEU A 196 -5.64 7.12 2.14
C LEU A 196 -7.09 7.45 1.79
N ALA A 197 -7.96 6.44 1.74
CA ALA A 197 -9.38 6.64 1.47
C ALA A 197 -10.04 7.57 2.51
N GLY A 198 -9.74 7.37 3.80
CA GLY A 198 -10.20 8.23 4.88
C GLY A 198 -9.68 9.65 4.76
N LEU A 199 -8.39 9.84 4.42
CA LEU A 199 -7.80 11.17 4.23
C LEU A 199 -8.47 11.92 3.08
N VAL A 200 -8.66 11.27 1.92
CA VAL A 200 -9.31 11.86 0.74
C VAL A 200 -10.76 12.25 1.06
N ALA A 201 -11.53 11.35 1.67
CA ALA A 201 -12.90 11.66 2.06
C ALA A 201 -12.96 12.79 3.11
N SER A 202 -12.08 12.77 4.12
CA SER A 202 -11.98 13.86 5.11
C SER A 202 -11.66 15.20 4.43
N PHE A 203 -10.71 15.22 3.51
CA PHE A 203 -10.32 16.41 2.77
C PHE A 203 -11.51 17.00 1.98
N ILE A 204 -12.22 16.14 1.24
CA ILE A 204 -13.42 16.54 0.48
C ILE A 204 -14.48 17.09 1.44
N GLY A 205 -14.77 16.38 2.52
CA GLY A 205 -15.78 16.79 3.50
C GLY A 205 -15.47 18.12 4.18
N ILE A 206 -14.21 18.35 4.58
CA ILE A 206 -13.76 19.65 5.14
C ILE A 206 -13.88 20.74 4.08
N SER A 207 -13.43 20.48 2.85
CA SER A 207 -13.52 21.45 1.76
C SER A 207 -14.96 21.86 1.47
N LEU A 208 -15.90 20.90 1.41
CA LEU A 208 -17.32 21.18 1.22
C LEU A 208 -17.89 21.99 2.39
N LEU A 209 -17.52 21.65 3.63
CA LEU A 209 -17.99 22.35 4.83
C LEU A 209 -17.49 23.81 4.85
N VAL A 210 -16.21 24.03 4.55
CA VAL A 210 -15.64 25.39 4.52
C VAL A 210 -16.20 26.19 3.34
N SER A 211 -16.41 25.57 2.17
CA SER A 211 -17.13 26.20 1.05
C SER A 211 -18.51 26.66 1.47
N PHE A 212 -19.29 25.79 2.11
CA PHE A 212 -20.60 26.14 2.63
C PHE A 212 -20.53 27.33 3.61
N ILE A 213 -19.56 27.35 4.53
CA ILE A 213 -19.38 28.47 5.46
C ILE A 213 -19.10 29.77 4.72
N ILE A 214 -18.24 29.74 3.69
CA ILE A 214 -17.93 30.91 2.86
C ILE A 214 -19.19 31.41 2.14
N ASP A 215 -19.96 30.51 1.53
CA ASP A 215 -21.17 30.85 0.77
C ASP A 215 -22.22 31.51 1.67
N VAL A 216 -22.41 31.02 2.91
CA VAL A 216 -23.34 31.60 3.89
C VAL A 216 -22.88 32.94 4.43
N VAL A 217 -21.59 33.04 4.82
CA VAL A 217 -21.08 34.24 5.51
C VAL A 217 -20.82 35.39 4.54
N VAL A 218 -20.34 35.10 3.34
CA VAL A 218 -19.89 36.10 2.36
C VAL A 218 -20.88 36.25 1.21
N GLY A 219 -21.45 35.14 0.74
CA GLY A 219 -22.36 35.14 -0.41
C GLY A 219 -23.77 35.63 -0.11
N GLY A 220 -24.15 35.74 1.16
CA GLY A 220 -25.49 36.18 1.56
C GLY A 220 -26.60 35.28 1.03
N GLN A 221 -26.29 34.01 0.71
CA GLN A 221 -27.27 33.06 0.21
C GLN A 221 -28.40 32.85 1.21
N LEU A 222 -29.63 32.87 0.71
CA LEU A 222 -30.82 32.52 1.47
C LEU A 222 -30.83 31.02 1.75
N TRP A 223 -31.43 30.61 2.86
CA TRP A 223 -31.52 29.20 3.26
C TRP A 223 -32.44 28.39 2.32
N ASP A 224 -31.88 27.87 1.23
CA ASP A 224 -32.58 27.12 0.19
C ASP A 224 -32.21 25.63 0.17
N ASP A 225 -32.73 24.90 -0.83
CA ASP A 225 -32.52 23.47 -0.98
C ASP A 225 -31.07 23.14 -1.40
N GLU A 226 -30.42 24.04 -2.14
CA GLU A 226 -29.01 23.87 -2.54
C GLU A 226 -28.10 23.91 -1.31
N LEU A 227 -28.32 24.88 -0.42
CA LEU A 227 -27.52 25.07 0.78
C LEU A 227 -27.68 23.89 1.75
N ARG A 228 -28.90 23.35 1.88
CA ARG A 228 -29.20 22.13 2.66
C ARG A 228 -28.50 20.90 2.09
N SER A 229 -28.54 20.74 0.76
CA SER A 229 -27.84 19.67 0.05
C SER A 229 -26.32 19.74 0.28
N ARG A 230 -25.73 20.95 0.19
CA ARG A 230 -24.29 21.18 0.41
C ARG A 230 -23.84 20.84 1.84
N ILE A 231 -24.51 21.36 2.87
CA ILE A 231 -24.15 21.05 4.27
C ILE A 231 -24.36 19.58 4.60
N SER A 232 -25.44 18.98 4.12
CA SER A 232 -25.73 17.57 4.32
C SER A 232 -24.64 16.69 3.71
N ALA A 233 -24.25 16.95 2.46
CA ALA A 233 -23.17 16.24 1.80
C ALA A 233 -21.83 16.42 2.54
N ALA A 234 -21.51 17.64 2.99
CA ALA A 234 -20.30 17.92 3.76
C ALA A 234 -20.24 17.09 5.04
N ILE A 235 -21.32 17.10 5.83
CA ILE A 235 -21.41 16.34 7.08
C ILE A 235 -21.36 14.83 6.81
N ALA A 236 -22.07 14.34 5.80
CA ALA A 236 -22.11 12.92 5.47
C ALA A 236 -20.73 12.38 5.06
N VAL A 237 -20.03 13.11 4.19
CA VAL A 237 -18.67 12.75 3.76
C VAL A 237 -17.68 12.83 4.93
N LEU A 238 -17.78 13.84 5.78
CA LEU A 238 -16.96 13.97 7.00
C LEU A 238 -17.19 12.83 7.99
N ALA A 239 -18.45 12.48 8.24
CA ALA A 239 -18.84 11.43 9.18
C ALA A 239 -18.30 10.05 8.77
N VAL A 240 -18.07 9.83 7.47
CA VAL A 240 -17.45 8.60 6.96
C VAL A 240 -15.92 8.72 6.91
N GLY A 241 -15.41 9.80 6.32
CA GLY A 241 -13.99 9.97 6.03
C GLY A 241 -13.13 10.19 7.27
N LEU A 242 -13.55 11.09 8.16
CA LEU A 242 -12.73 11.53 9.29
C LEU A 242 -12.51 10.40 10.31
N PRO A 243 -13.53 9.65 10.75
CA PRO A 243 -13.30 8.50 11.63
C PRO A 243 -12.43 7.42 10.98
N LEU A 244 -12.59 7.18 9.67
CA LEU A 244 -11.77 6.21 8.95
C LEU A 244 -10.29 6.62 8.98
N TRP A 245 -9.97 7.89 8.74
CA TRP A 245 -8.61 8.39 8.81
C TRP A 245 -8.04 8.34 10.24
N LEU A 246 -8.80 8.87 11.22
CA LEU A 246 -8.37 8.95 12.63
C LEU A 246 -8.18 7.58 13.29
N THR A 247 -8.87 6.54 12.82
CA THR A 247 -8.70 5.18 13.37
C THR A 247 -7.55 4.41 12.73
N THR A 248 -7.12 4.78 11.51
CA THR A 248 -6.16 4.01 10.72
C THR A 248 -4.77 4.67 10.69
N TRP A 249 -4.70 5.96 10.37
CA TRP A 249 -3.43 6.67 10.22
C TRP A 249 -2.65 6.80 11.53
N PRO A 250 -3.23 7.26 12.67
CA PRO A 250 -2.49 7.38 13.92
C PRO A 250 -1.88 6.06 14.40
N ARG A 251 -2.55 4.93 14.19
CA ARG A 251 -2.00 3.60 14.52
C ARG A 251 -0.76 3.28 13.71
N MET A 252 -0.76 3.60 12.41
CA MET A 252 0.41 3.40 11.55
C MET A 252 1.52 4.38 11.88
N GLN A 253 1.18 5.62 12.27
CA GLN A 253 2.14 6.61 12.73
C GLN A 253 2.80 6.21 14.04
N GLN A 254 2.03 5.73 15.03
CA GLN A 254 2.56 5.22 16.30
C GLN A 254 3.49 4.03 16.09
N ALA A 255 3.13 3.11 15.18
CA ALA A 255 4.02 2.00 14.83
C ALA A 255 5.35 2.47 14.22
N ALA A 256 5.35 3.58 13.48
CA ALA A 256 6.59 4.18 12.94
C ALA A 256 7.39 4.96 13.99
N LEU A 257 6.73 5.52 14.99
CA LEU A 257 7.36 6.24 16.10
C LEU A 257 7.90 5.30 17.20
N ALA A 258 7.52 4.02 17.20
CA ALA A 258 8.04 3.04 18.13
C ALA A 258 9.58 2.96 18.08
N GLN A 259 10.20 2.81 19.25
CA GLN A 259 11.66 2.66 19.36
C GLN A 259 12.09 1.24 18.99
N GLY A 260 13.36 1.08 18.61
CA GLY A 260 13.96 -0.21 18.29
C GLY A 260 13.64 -0.76 16.90
N SER A 261 13.84 -2.07 16.72
CA SER A 261 13.78 -2.76 15.42
C SER A 261 12.39 -2.68 14.78
N SER A 262 11.31 -2.82 15.58
CA SER A 262 9.92 -2.78 15.11
C SER A 262 9.57 -1.46 14.40
N GLY A 263 9.90 -0.32 15.02
CA GLY A 263 9.72 1.00 14.40
C GLY A 263 10.64 1.22 13.20
N GLY A 264 11.88 0.71 13.25
CA GLY A 264 12.79 0.70 12.10
C GLY A 264 12.19 -0.03 10.88
N PHE A 265 11.54 -1.18 11.08
CA PHE A 265 10.83 -1.89 10.01
C PHE A 265 9.61 -1.12 9.50
N ALA A 266 8.91 -0.37 10.35
CA ALA A 266 7.80 0.50 9.95
C ALA A 266 8.26 1.66 9.06
N ARG A 267 9.32 2.37 9.46
CA ARG A 267 9.89 3.50 8.71
C ARG A 267 10.49 3.08 7.36
N ARG A 268 11.12 1.90 7.30
CA ARG A 268 11.67 1.34 6.05
C ARG A 268 10.63 0.70 5.13
N SER A 269 9.36 0.62 5.54
CA SER A 269 8.32 -0.03 4.74
C SER A 269 8.09 0.71 3.42
N LEU A 270 8.21 -0.01 2.30
CA LEU A 270 7.89 0.53 0.97
C LEU A 270 6.46 1.08 0.91
N VAL A 271 5.50 0.39 1.53
CA VAL A 271 4.10 0.81 1.59
C VAL A 271 3.92 2.18 2.25
N ARG A 272 4.61 2.43 3.38
CA ARG A 272 4.56 3.72 4.08
C ARG A 272 5.15 4.83 3.22
N LYS A 273 6.29 4.57 2.59
CA LYS A 273 6.92 5.53 1.66
C LYS A 273 5.99 5.83 0.50
N SER A 274 5.41 4.82 -0.14
CA SER A 274 4.44 5.00 -1.24
C SER A 274 3.24 5.85 -0.80
N TYR A 275 2.67 5.59 0.39
CA TYR A 275 1.60 6.40 0.95
C TYR A 275 2.01 7.87 1.12
N LEU A 276 3.14 8.12 1.79
CA LEU A 276 3.62 9.47 2.06
C LEU A 276 3.93 10.22 0.76
N TYR A 277 4.64 9.60 -0.18
CA TYR A 277 4.94 10.22 -1.47
C TYR A 277 3.68 10.52 -2.28
N LEU A 278 2.70 9.62 -2.30
CA LEU A 278 1.44 9.85 -3.00
C LEU A 278 0.67 11.04 -2.40
N VAL A 279 0.58 11.11 -1.06
CA VAL A 279 -0.09 12.22 -0.38
C VAL A 279 0.66 13.54 -0.61
N LEU A 280 2.00 13.54 -0.55
CA LEU A 280 2.81 14.72 -0.85
C LEU A 280 2.64 15.17 -2.29
N PHE A 281 2.69 14.24 -3.25
CA PHE A 281 2.49 14.52 -4.67
C PHE A 281 1.13 15.13 -4.94
N ALA A 282 0.06 14.51 -4.44
CA ALA A 282 -1.30 15.04 -4.57
C ALA A 282 -1.44 16.42 -3.91
N SER A 283 -0.82 16.63 -2.75
CA SER A 283 -0.87 17.92 -2.05
C SER A 283 -0.12 19.03 -2.77
N VAL A 284 1.03 18.71 -3.40
CA VAL A 284 1.77 19.68 -4.21
C VAL A 284 1.00 20.05 -5.47
N ILE A 285 0.49 19.07 -6.22
CA ILE A 285 -0.29 19.35 -7.44
C ILE A 285 -1.55 20.14 -7.10
N GLY A 286 -2.33 19.66 -6.13
CA GLY A 286 -3.54 20.33 -5.68
C GLY A 286 -3.25 21.75 -5.18
N GLY A 287 -2.22 21.91 -4.35
CA GLY A 287 -1.75 23.21 -3.88
C GLY A 287 -1.32 24.14 -5.02
N MET A 288 -0.60 23.64 -6.03
CA MET A 288 -0.22 24.42 -7.21
C MET A 288 -1.46 24.87 -8.00
N VAL A 289 -2.42 23.99 -8.25
CA VAL A 289 -3.67 24.33 -8.96
C VAL A 289 -4.44 25.40 -8.19
N SER A 290 -4.58 25.25 -6.87
CA SER A 290 -5.24 26.25 -6.02
C SER A 290 -4.47 27.59 -6.00
N ALA A 291 -3.14 27.57 -5.88
CA ALA A 291 -2.31 28.77 -5.92
C ALA A 291 -2.40 29.50 -7.26
N VAL A 292 -2.34 28.78 -8.38
CA VAL A 292 -2.53 29.34 -9.73
C VAL A 292 -3.91 29.97 -9.84
N THR A 293 -4.95 29.31 -9.32
CA THR A 293 -6.32 29.84 -9.33
C THR A 293 -6.42 31.14 -8.53
N VAL A 294 -5.79 31.22 -7.35
CA VAL A 294 -5.73 32.43 -6.52
C VAL A 294 -5.05 33.57 -7.30
N VAL A 295 -3.85 33.32 -7.83
CA VAL A 295 -3.07 34.32 -8.57
C VAL A 295 -3.84 34.80 -9.81
N PHE A 296 -4.41 33.87 -10.58
CA PHE A 296 -5.18 34.19 -11.78
C PHE A 296 -6.39 35.08 -11.49
N ARG A 297 -7.14 34.78 -10.41
CA ARG A 297 -8.29 35.59 -9.99
C ARG A 297 -7.87 37.00 -9.56
N LEU A 298 -6.79 37.13 -8.81
CA LEU A 298 -6.24 38.43 -8.39
C LEU A 298 -5.76 39.26 -9.59
N LEU A 299 -5.06 38.63 -10.54
CA LEU A 299 -4.60 39.29 -11.75
C LEU A 299 -5.75 39.77 -12.62
N GLN A 300 -6.80 38.95 -12.83
CA GLN A 300 -7.98 39.37 -13.61
C GLN A 300 -8.64 40.62 -13.01
N ALA A 301 -8.76 40.68 -11.69
CA ALA A 301 -9.31 41.85 -11.00
C ALA A 301 -8.39 43.08 -11.13
N ALA A 302 -7.08 42.90 -10.93
CA ALA A 302 -6.11 43.99 -10.99
C ALA A 302 -5.95 44.59 -12.40
N LEU A 303 -6.04 43.75 -13.44
CA LEU A 303 -5.96 44.17 -14.85
C LEU A 303 -7.28 44.74 -15.39
N GLY A 304 -8.33 44.83 -14.56
CA GLY A 304 -9.65 45.32 -14.96
C GLY A 304 -10.41 44.40 -15.91
N GLY A 305 -10.01 43.13 -16.02
CA GLY A 305 -10.64 42.16 -16.91
C GLY A 305 -12.02 41.72 -16.44
N ARG A 306 -12.27 41.73 -15.12
CA ARG A 306 -13.54 41.43 -14.44
C ARG A 306 -13.49 41.96 -13.00
N GLU A 307 -14.66 42.15 -12.37
CA GLU A 307 -14.72 42.41 -10.92
C GLU A 307 -14.20 41.20 -10.12
N LEU A 308 -13.69 41.45 -8.91
CA LEU A 308 -13.12 40.41 -8.06
C LEU A 308 -14.22 39.48 -7.52
N ASP A 309 -14.24 38.23 -8.00
CA ASP A 309 -15.05 37.16 -7.40
C ASP A 309 -14.46 36.74 -6.05
N VAL A 310 -14.92 37.40 -4.98
CA VAL A 310 -14.46 37.19 -3.60
C VAL A 310 -14.75 35.76 -3.12
N ILE A 311 -15.92 35.21 -3.43
CA ILE A 311 -16.31 33.85 -3.00
C ILE A 311 -15.40 32.83 -3.67
N GLY A 312 -15.19 32.95 -4.99
CA GLY A 312 -14.28 32.08 -5.71
C GLY A 312 -12.82 32.22 -5.28
N LEU A 313 -12.38 33.43 -4.89
CA LEU A 313 -11.06 33.65 -4.30
C LEU A 313 -10.91 32.95 -2.94
N LEU A 314 -11.88 33.11 -2.03
CA LEU A 314 -11.88 32.46 -0.72
C LEU A 314 -11.93 30.93 -0.86
N ASN A 315 -12.72 30.41 -1.80
CA ASN A 315 -12.75 28.99 -2.13
C ASN A 315 -11.41 28.47 -2.69
N ALA A 316 -10.69 29.27 -3.48
CA ALA A 316 -9.35 28.89 -3.94
C ALA A 316 -8.31 28.95 -2.78
N LEU A 317 -8.41 29.96 -1.91
CA LEU A 317 -7.54 30.12 -0.74
C LEU A 317 -7.73 29.01 0.30
N GLN A 318 -8.97 28.61 0.59
CA GLN A 318 -9.21 27.53 1.54
C GLN A 318 -8.70 26.18 1.01
N LEU A 319 -8.85 25.88 -0.29
CA LEU A 319 -8.24 24.69 -0.89
C LEU A 319 -6.71 24.73 -0.81
N LEU A 320 -6.10 25.88 -1.11
CA LEU A 320 -4.67 26.08 -0.96
C LEU A 320 -4.22 25.82 0.49
N ALA A 321 -4.96 26.36 1.47
CA ALA A 321 -4.68 26.16 2.88
C ALA A 321 -4.83 24.69 3.30
N LEU A 322 -5.88 24.00 2.87
CA LEU A 322 -6.08 22.58 3.18
C LEU A 322 -4.96 21.71 2.60
N PHE A 323 -4.56 21.93 1.34
CA PHE A 323 -3.42 21.23 0.75
C PHE A 323 -2.11 21.55 1.48
N ALA A 324 -1.89 22.80 1.89
CA ALA A 324 -0.74 23.18 2.68
C ALA A 324 -0.70 22.46 4.06
N VAL A 325 -1.84 22.35 4.75
CA VAL A 325 -1.94 21.61 6.03
C VAL A 325 -1.58 20.14 5.83
N VAL A 326 -2.17 19.47 4.84
CA VAL A 326 -1.90 18.06 4.55
C VAL A 326 -0.43 17.87 4.16
N LEU A 327 0.11 18.74 3.31
CA LEU A 327 1.51 18.75 2.89
C LEU A 327 2.46 18.89 4.08
N VAL A 328 2.29 19.92 4.90
CA VAL A 328 3.18 20.20 6.03
C VAL A 328 3.15 19.06 7.04
N TYR A 329 1.97 18.52 7.35
CA TYR A 329 1.84 17.41 8.28
C TYR A 329 2.57 16.15 7.78
N HIS A 330 2.29 15.69 6.57
CA HIS A 330 2.88 14.46 6.03
C HIS A 330 4.38 14.65 5.69
N LEU A 331 4.80 15.86 5.32
CA LEU A 331 6.22 16.17 5.10
C LEU A 331 7.01 16.10 6.40
N ARG A 332 6.44 16.57 7.52
CA ARG A 332 7.05 16.41 8.86
C ARG A 332 7.19 14.93 9.21
N CYS A 333 6.17 14.12 8.95
CA CYS A 333 6.27 12.67 9.16
C CYS A 333 7.38 12.03 8.32
N LEU A 334 7.49 12.37 7.02
CA LEU A 334 8.54 11.84 6.16
C LEU A 334 9.94 12.27 6.61
N ARG A 335 10.10 13.54 7.00
CA ARG A 335 11.37 14.06 7.52
C ARG A 335 11.76 13.38 8.82
N ALA A 336 10.82 13.19 9.74
CA ALA A 336 11.05 12.49 11.00
C ALA A 336 11.47 11.02 10.77
N ASP A 337 10.85 10.34 9.80
CA ASP A 337 11.23 8.98 9.43
C ASP A 337 12.67 8.94 8.91
N GLY A 338 13.07 9.93 8.11
CA GLY A 338 14.43 10.07 7.58
C GLY A 338 15.47 10.34 8.66
N THR A 339 15.21 11.29 9.56
CA THR A 339 16.13 11.62 10.66
C THR A 339 16.35 10.43 11.59
N GLU A 340 15.29 9.67 11.88
CA GLU A 340 15.38 8.52 12.77
C GLU A 340 16.05 7.32 12.08
N ALA A 341 15.88 7.18 10.76
CA ALA A 341 16.61 6.19 9.98
C ALA A 341 18.12 6.46 9.99
N VAL A 342 18.53 7.73 9.85
CA VAL A 342 19.94 8.14 9.94
C VAL A 342 20.49 7.88 11.34
N ARG A 343 19.77 8.25 12.41
CA ARG A 343 20.21 7.96 13.79
C ARG A 343 20.40 6.48 14.05
N ALA A 344 19.43 5.65 13.65
CA ALA A 344 19.52 4.21 13.82
C ALA A 344 20.66 3.58 13.00
N LEU A 345 21.02 4.19 11.87
CA LEU A 345 22.16 3.77 11.04
C LEU A 345 23.48 4.11 11.73
N VAL A 346 23.63 5.33 12.24
CA VAL A 346 24.81 5.77 13.00
C VAL A 346 25.00 4.88 14.24
N GLU A 347 23.95 4.64 15.01
CA GLU A 347 24.00 3.77 16.19
C GLU A 347 24.43 2.33 15.84
N ARG A 348 24.04 1.82 14.67
CA ARG A 348 24.50 0.50 14.19
C ARG A 348 25.97 0.52 13.83
N HIS A 349 26.44 1.55 13.12
CA HIS A 349 27.85 1.68 12.76
C HIS A 349 28.73 1.79 14.02
N GLU A 350 28.35 2.60 15.00
CA GLU A 350 29.10 2.77 16.26
C GLU A 350 29.20 1.48 17.08
N LYS A 351 28.15 0.64 17.05
CA LYS A 351 28.11 -0.67 17.72
C LYS A 351 28.80 -1.78 16.92
N PHE A 352 29.11 -1.55 15.65
CA PHE A 352 29.75 -2.55 14.80
C PHE A 352 31.28 -2.40 14.89
N HIS A 353 31.91 -3.38 15.54
CA HIS A 353 33.36 -3.46 15.64
C HIS A 353 33.90 -4.37 14.53
N ALA A 354 34.87 -3.86 13.76
CA ALA A 354 35.61 -4.61 12.76
C ALA A 354 37.11 -4.53 13.03
N LEU A 355 37.83 -5.58 12.64
CA LEU A 355 39.29 -5.62 12.68
C LEU A 355 39.83 -5.58 11.26
N ALA A 356 40.96 -4.92 11.05
CA ALA A 356 41.75 -5.07 9.83
C ALA A 356 43.16 -5.52 10.22
N PHE A 357 43.66 -6.58 9.60
CA PHE A 357 45.05 -6.97 9.78
C PHE A 357 45.88 -6.48 8.60
N GLU A 358 47.06 -5.94 8.88
CA GLU A 358 48.00 -5.55 7.85
C GLU A 358 49.37 -6.18 8.08
N ARG A 359 50.10 -6.39 6.98
CA ARG A 359 51.52 -6.66 7.07
C ARG A 359 52.26 -5.35 7.34
N ALA A 360 53.26 -5.38 8.22
CA ALA A 360 54.07 -4.21 8.54
C ALA A 360 54.63 -3.55 7.26
N GLY A 361 54.37 -2.25 7.09
CA GLY A 361 54.84 -1.47 5.93
C GLY A 361 54.01 -1.60 4.65
N SER A 362 52.89 -2.32 4.64
CA SER A 362 52.05 -2.49 3.45
C SER A 362 51.17 -1.28 3.10
N GLY A 363 50.91 -0.38 4.05
CA GLY A 363 49.97 0.75 3.89
C GLY A 363 48.51 0.32 3.73
N PHE A 364 48.21 -0.98 3.87
CA PHE A 364 46.88 -1.54 3.69
C PHE A 364 45.92 -1.08 4.78
N GLY A 365 46.36 -1.07 6.04
CA GLY A 365 45.56 -0.64 7.18
C GLY A 365 45.10 0.81 7.05
N GLU A 366 46.02 1.72 6.69
CA GLU A 366 45.67 3.13 6.42
C GLU A 366 44.70 3.27 5.25
N ALA A 367 44.89 2.52 4.16
CA ALA A 367 44.00 2.55 3.01
C ALA A 367 42.58 2.06 3.37
N VAL A 368 42.46 0.96 4.12
CA VAL A 368 41.17 0.44 4.61
C VAL A 368 40.53 1.42 5.58
N GLN A 369 41.29 2.01 6.49
CA GLN A 369 40.79 2.98 7.45
C GLN A 369 40.25 4.23 6.74
N ASN A 370 40.98 4.77 5.77
CA ASN A 370 40.51 5.90 4.96
C ASN A 370 39.26 5.56 4.14
N ALA A 371 39.21 4.38 3.52
CA ALA A 371 38.03 3.94 2.76
C ALA A 371 36.80 3.73 3.67
N VAL A 372 36.99 3.15 4.85
CA VAL A 372 35.93 2.96 5.86
C VAL A 372 35.47 4.31 6.41
N GLN A 373 36.37 5.24 6.72
CA GLN A 373 36.00 6.56 7.21
C GLN A 373 35.23 7.37 6.16
N THR A 374 35.56 7.18 4.88
CA THR A 374 34.86 7.82 3.75
C THR A 374 33.47 7.22 3.53
N GLN A 375 33.33 5.90 3.60
CA GLN A 375 32.08 5.21 3.26
C GLN A 375 31.12 4.98 4.45
N VAL A 376 31.68 4.84 5.66
CA VAL A 376 30.98 4.45 6.90
C VAL A 376 31.56 5.24 8.10
N PRO A 377 31.35 6.56 8.15
CA PRO A 377 31.82 7.37 9.26
C PRO A 377 31.21 6.87 10.58
N GLY A 378 32.04 6.70 11.61
CA GLY A 378 31.65 6.23 12.94
C GLY A 378 31.79 4.72 13.19
N LEU A 379 32.16 3.92 12.17
CA LEU A 379 32.46 2.50 12.36
C LEU A 379 33.76 2.31 13.16
N ARG A 380 33.72 1.47 14.20
CA ARG A 380 34.91 1.14 14.99
C ARG A 380 35.76 0.13 14.23
N LEU A 381 36.80 0.62 13.56
CA LEU A 381 37.79 -0.21 12.88
C LEU A 381 39.11 -0.17 13.67
N THR A 382 39.56 -1.33 14.14
CA THR A 382 40.87 -1.48 14.79
C THR A 382 41.84 -2.12 13.80
N VAL A 383 42.93 -1.43 13.47
CA VAL A 383 43.99 -1.94 12.61
C VAL A 383 45.06 -2.59 13.48
N LEU A 384 45.40 -3.84 13.19
CA LEU A 384 46.42 -4.62 13.91
C LEU A 384 47.48 -5.12 12.93
N ALA A 385 48.74 -5.18 13.35
CA ALA A 385 49.75 -5.87 12.57
C ALA A 385 49.47 -7.38 12.57
N SER A 386 49.73 -8.06 11.46
CA SER A 386 49.46 -9.49 11.28
C SER A 386 50.18 -10.40 12.28
N GLU A 387 51.30 -9.94 12.84
CA GLU A 387 52.14 -10.65 13.80
C GLU A 387 51.96 -10.13 15.25
N ALA A 388 51.14 -9.09 15.46
CA ALA A 388 50.91 -8.54 16.79
C ALA A 388 50.09 -9.50 17.67
N GLU A 389 50.24 -9.33 18.98
CA GLU A 389 49.40 -10.01 19.96
C GLU A 389 47.96 -9.50 19.85
N ILE A 390 46.99 -10.43 19.74
CA ILE A 390 45.59 -10.09 19.49
C ILE A 390 44.94 -9.73 20.82
N PRO A 391 44.47 -8.48 21.01
CA PRO A 391 43.88 -8.05 22.28
C PRO A 391 42.61 -8.85 22.61
N ALA A 392 42.29 -9.04 23.89
CA ALA A 392 41.05 -9.69 24.31
C ALA A 392 39.78 -8.98 23.75
N GLU A 393 39.87 -7.67 23.51
CA GLU A 393 38.82 -6.84 22.92
C GLU A 393 38.50 -7.23 21.46
N ALA A 394 39.42 -7.90 20.76
CA ALA A 394 39.23 -8.42 19.41
C ALA A 394 38.10 -9.46 19.33
N ALA A 395 37.78 -10.14 20.43
CA ALA A 395 36.66 -11.08 20.50
C ALA A 395 35.29 -10.41 20.30
N SER A 396 35.19 -9.09 20.49
CA SER A 396 33.95 -8.33 20.26
C SER A 396 33.70 -7.96 18.79
N ALA A 397 34.69 -8.21 17.91
CA ALA A 397 34.59 -7.90 16.50
C ALA A 397 33.59 -8.82 15.79
N ARG A 398 32.85 -8.26 14.83
CA ARG A 398 31.88 -9.00 14.01
C ARG A 398 32.35 -9.23 12.58
N ALA A 399 33.38 -8.50 12.16
CA ALA A 399 34.02 -8.69 10.86
C ALA A 399 35.53 -8.48 10.95
N VAL A 400 36.25 -9.21 10.10
CA VAL A 400 37.71 -9.09 9.95
C VAL A 400 38.03 -8.83 8.49
N VAL A 401 38.86 -7.83 8.20
CA VAL A 401 39.38 -7.53 6.86
C VAL A 401 40.82 -8.01 6.76
N LEU A 402 41.10 -8.83 5.76
CA LEU A 402 42.42 -9.37 5.49
C LEU A 402 42.86 -9.02 4.07
N PRO A 403 44.13 -8.62 3.86
CA PRO A 403 44.70 -8.58 2.53
C PRO A 403 44.94 -10.02 2.05
N LEU A 404 44.90 -10.21 0.73
CA LEU A 404 44.90 -11.55 0.11
C LEU A 404 46.15 -12.37 0.50
N ASP A 405 47.31 -11.74 0.55
CA ASP A 405 48.58 -12.35 0.93
C ASP A 405 48.59 -12.89 2.37
N VAL A 406 48.02 -12.14 3.31
CA VAL A 406 47.88 -12.58 4.72
C VAL A 406 46.82 -13.66 4.87
N SER A 407 45.75 -13.62 4.06
CA SER A 407 44.70 -14.65 4.09
C SER A 407 45.18 -16.04 3.63
N VAL A 408 46.11 -16.07 2.68
CA VAL A 408 46.62 -17.31 2.07
C VAL A 408 47.69 -17.96 2.95
N ASN A 409 48.50 -17.15 3.64
CA ASN A 409 49.51 -17.66 4.57
C ASN A 409 49.53 -16.85 5.88
N PRO A 410 48.53 -17.07 6.76
CA PRO A 410 48.44 -16.34 8.01
C PRO A 410 49.51 -16.79 9.03
N PRO A 411 50.05 -15.87 9.84
CA PRO A 411 50.88 -16.19 11.01
C PRO A 411 50.13 -17.11 11.99
N GLU A 412 50.84 -17.90 12.80
CA GLU A 412 50.22 -18.93 13.68
C GLU A 412 49.17 -18.33 14.62
N ASN A 413 49.49 -17.21 15.26
CA ASN A 413 48.63 -16.47 16.18
C ASN A 413 47.32 -16.02 15.49
N LEU A 414 47.41 -15.51 14.25
CA LEU A 414 46.24 -15.10 13.48
C LEU A 414 45.43 -16.31 13.00
N ARG A 415 46.09 -17.42 12.66
CA ARG A 415 45.45 -18.67 12.24
C ARG A 415 44.60 -19.27 13.36
N GLU A 416 45.12 -19.28 14.58
CA GLU A 416 44.37 -19.74 15.77
C GLU A 416 43.16 -18.86 16.05
N PHE A 417 43.32 -17.53 15.98
CA PHE A 417 42.21 -16.59 16.14
C PHE A 417 41.12 -16.78 15.07
N LEU A 418 41.50 -16.85 13.78
CA LEU A 418 40.55 -17.03 12.68
C LEU A 418 39.80 -18.37 12.76
N ALA A 419 40.43 -19.41 13.31
CA ALA A 419 39.77 -20.71 13.54
C ALA A 419 38.69 -20.63 14.64
N ALA A 420 38.85 -19.76 15.62
CA ALA A 420 37.90 -19.54 16.71
C ALA A 420 36.89 -18.40 16.43
N PHE A 421 37.07 -17.64 15.36
CA PHE A 421 36.26 -16.46 15.05
C PHE A 421 34.93 -16.82 14.38
N GLU A 422 33.81 -16.48 15.02
CA GLU A 422 32.46 -16.75 14.49
C GLU A 422 31.91 -15.66 13.53
N GLY A 423 32.64 -14.55 13.37
CA GLY A 423 32.23 -13.42 12.53
C GLY A 423 32.55 -13.62 11.03
N GLN A 424 32.31 -12.57 10.24
CA GLN A 424 32.53 -12.59 8.80
C GLN A 424 33.96 -12.17 8.43
N VAL A 425 34.62 -12.92 7.56
CA VAL A 425 35.97 -12.59 7.06
C VAL A 425 35.88 -12.03 5.65
N VAL A 426 36.31 -10.78 5.48
CA VAL A 426 36.34 -10.05 4.21
C VAL A 426 37.76 -10.06 3.69
N VAL A 427 37.98 -10.70 2.55
CA VAL A 427 39.30 -10.73 1.89
C VAL A 427 39.36 -9.63 0.84
N SER A 428 40.30 -8.69 1.01
CA SER A 428 40.58 -7.64 0.04
C SER A 428 41.66 -8.12 -0.94
N PRO A 429 41.39 -8.14 -2.25
CA PRO A 429 42.38 -8.54 -3.24
C PRO A 429 43.55 -7.54 -3.32
N THR A 430 44.69 -7.85 -2.69
CA THR A 430 45.93 -7.05 -2.74
C THR A 430 46.91 -7.64 -3.76
N PRO A 431 47.69 -6.83 -4.51
CA PRO A 431 48.60 -7.30 -5.57
C PRO A 431 49.47 -8.48 -5.11
N HIS A 432 49.30 -9.64 -5.74
CA HIS A 432 50.04 -10.85 -5.40
C HIS A 432 50.68 -11.47 -6.65
N PRO A 433 51.98 -11.85 -6.61
CA PRO A 433 52.71 -12.29 -7.80
C PRO A 433 52.19 -13.58 -8.44
N ARG A 434 51.40 -14.38 -7.71
CA ARG A 434 50.87 -15.68 -8.18
C ARG A 434 49.34 -15.80 -8.19
N LEU A 435 48.62 -14.82 -7.65
CA LEU A 435 47.16 -14.91 -7.49
C LEU A 435 46.52 -13.77 -8.27
N LEU A 436 45.70 -14.13 -9.25
CA LEU A 436 44.94 -13.21 -10.08
C LEU A 436 43.47 -13.30 -9.67
N TRP A 437 42.80 -12.15 -9.54
CA TRP A 437 41.37 -12.07 -9.26
C TRP A 437 40.64 -11.29 -10.36
N SER A 438 39.36 -11.60 -10.55
CA SER A 438 38.50 -10.98 -11.57
C SER A 438 37.63 -9.83 -11.04
N ALA A 439 37.70 -9.51 -9.75
CA ALA A 439 36.88 -8.46 -9.14
C ALA A 439 37.40 -7.05 -9.50
N GLY A 440 36.47 -6.09 -9.57
CA GLY A 440 36.63 -4.75 -10.15
C GLY A 440 37.77 -3.87 -9.59
N PRO A 441 37.95 -2.67 -10.16
CA PRO A 441 39.22 -1.91 -10.12
C PRO A 441 39.66 -1.38 -8.74
N LYS A 442 38.91 -1.60 -7.66
CA LYS A 442 39.14 -0.95 -6.35
C LYS A 442 38.88 -1.90 -5.17
N PRO A 443 39.88 -2.73 -4.78
CA PRO A 443 39.71 -3.80 -3.80
C PRO A 443 39.44 -3.30 -2.38
N VAL A 444 40.13 -2.24 -1.95
CA VAL A 444 39.96 -1.65 -0.62
C VAL A 444 38.59 -0.96 -0.47
N GLU A 445 38.14 -0.23 -1.50
CA GLU A 445 36.80 0.37 -1.50
C GLU A 445 35.70 -0.70 -1.49
N SER A 446 35.95 -1.85 -2.10
CA SER A 446 35.01 -2.98 -2.10
C SER A 446 34.92 -3.63 -0.72
N ALA A 447 36.05 -3.77 -0.02
CA ALA A 447 36.07 -4.25 1.36
C ALA A 447 35.30 -3.30 2.30
N ALA A 448 35.48 -1.99 2.14
CA ALA A 448 34.71 -0.98 2.89
C ALA A 448 33.20 -1.05 2.61
N LEU A 449 32.80 -1.29 1.35
CA LEU A 449 31.38 -1.48 0.98
C LEU A 449 30.79 -2.74 1.62
N ILE A 450 31.55 -3.82 1.70
CA ILE A 450 31.11 -5.07 2.36
C ILE A 450 30.97 -4.83 3.87
N LEU A 451 31.94 -4.17 4.50
CA LEU A 451 31.85 -3.79 5.92
C LEU A 451 30.63 -2.92 6.20
N ARG A 452 30.32 -1.97 5.30
CA ARG A 452 29.09 -1.19 5.36
C ARG A 452 27.86 -2.08 5.37
N GLN A 453 27.72 -2.97 4.38
CA GLN A 453 26.57 -3.88 4.29
C GLN A 453 26.41 -4.75 5.54
N LEU A 454 27.51 -5.30 6.05
CA LEU A 454 27.53 -6.10 7.27
C LEU A 454 27.10 -5.29 8.50
N SER A 455 27.59 -4.05 8.63
CA SER A 455 27.22 -3.14 9.73
C SER A 455 25.74 -2.72 9.68
N GLU A 456 25.16 -2.66 8.49
CA GLU A 456 23.74 -2.34 8.27
C GLU A 456 22.82 -3.55 8.50
N GLY A 457 23.38 -4.76 8.69
CA GLY A 457 22.65 -6.01 8.87
C GLY A 457 22.19 -6.64 7.55
N GLY A 458 22.84 -6.30 6.43
CA GLY A 458 22.69 -7.02 5.18
C GLY A 458 23.38 -8.37 5.21
N GLU A 459 22.81 -9.36 4.54
CA GLU A 459 23.54 -10.59 4.20
C GLU A 459 24.67 -10.20 3.23
N ALA A 460 25.86 -10.79 3.40
CA ALA A 460 27.01 -10.61 2.52
C ALA A 460 26.75 -11.26 1.15
N ALA A 461 25.76 -10.75 0.43
CA ALA A 461 25.49 -11.13 -0.93
C ALA A 461 26.42 -10.34 -1.85
N GLN A 462 27.21 -11.05 -2.65
CA GLN A 462 27.80 -10.49 -3.87
C GLN A 462 26.68 -9.73 -4.59
N SER A 463 26.94 -8.47 -4.92
CA SER A 463 26.00 -7.56 -5.56
C SER A 463 25.39 -8.19 -6.81
N THR A 464 24.29 -8.93 -6.67
CA THR A 464 23.46 -9.36 -7.78
C THR A 464 22.64 -8.16 -8.17
N THR A 465 23.07 -7.55 -9.27
CA THR A 465 22.29 -6.69 -10.17
C THR A 465 21.11 -6.00 -9.50
N ALA A 466 21.34 -4.77 -9.03
CA ALA A 466 20.28 -3.87 -8.61
C ALA A 466 19.17 -3.88 -9.66
N ALA A 467 17.99 -4.36 -9.28
CA ALA A 467 16.83 -4.34 -10.15
C ALA A 467 16.64 -2.90 -10.66
N SER A 468 16.64 -2.75 -11.99
CA SER A 468 16.56 -1.45 -12.65
C SER A 468 15.42 -0.63 -12.05
N SER A 469 15.72 0.57 -11.55
CA SER A 469 14.74 1.47 -10.95
C SER A 469 13.56 1.76 -11.88
N TRP A 470 13.77 1.62 -13.19
CA TRP A 470 12.71 1.68 -14.21
C TRP A 470 11.68 0.57 -14.02
N MET A 471 12.09 -0.67 -13.78
CA MET A 471 11.15 -1.79 -13.66
C MET A 471 10.18 -1.63 -12.47
N ILE A 472 10.61 -0.94 -11.40
CA ILE A 472 9.75 -0.54 -10.28
C ILE A 472 8.69 0.48 -10.71
N VAL A 473 9.08 1.48 -11.51
CA VAL A 473 8.15 2.48 -12.07
C VAL A 473 7.10 1.81 -12.96
N VAL A 474 7.52 0.88 -13.83
CA VAL A 474 6.59 0.11 -14.69
C VAL A 474 5.56 -0.65 -13.84
N TYR A 475 5.99 -1.32 -12.76
CA TYR A 475 5.05 -2.06 -11.89
C TYR A 475 4.08 -1.15 -11.14
N VAL A 476 4.52 0.05 -10.72
CA VAL A 476 3.64 1.03 -10.08
C VAL A 476 2.61 1.57 -11.07
N PHE A 477 3.02 1.92 -12.29
CA PHE A 477 2.08 2.36 -13.33
C PHE A 477 1.12 1.25 -13.73
N ALA A 478 1.58 0.01 -13.87
CA ALA A 478 0.70 -1.12 -14.17
C ALA A 478 -0.32 -1.37 -13.04
N ALA A 479 0.09 -1.23 -11.78
CA ALA A 479 -0.82 -1.37 -10.64
C ALA A 479 -1.84 -0.23 -10.56
N LEU A 480 -1.44 1.02 -10.80
CA LEU A 480 -2.33 2.18 -10.85
C LEU A 480 -3.32 2.07 -12.00
N PHE A 481 -2.86 1.70 -13.19
CA PHE A 481 -3.70 1.48 -14.36
C PHE A 481 -4.68 0.33 -14.16
N GLY A 482 -4.25 -0.76 -13.52
CA GLY A 482 -5.12 -1.87 -13.13
C GLY A 482 -6.19 -1.45 -12.11
N LEU A 483 -5.84 -0.60 -11.14
CA LEU A 483 -6.78 -0.04 -10.18
C LEU A 483 -7.78 0.91 -10.87
N GLU A 484 -7.33 1.73 -11.80
CA GLU A 484 -8.16 2.65 -12.58
C GLU A 484 -9.16 1.89 -13.45
N ILE A 485 -8.71 0.85 -14.17
CA ILE A 485 -9.61 -0.04 -14.93
C ILE A 485 -10.63 -0.69 -14.01
N LEU A 486 -10.22 -1.15 -12.82
CA LEU A 486 -11.14 -1.77 -11.87
C LEU A 486 -12.21 -0.78 -11.38
N LEU A 487 -11.81 0.43 -11.00
CA LEU A 487 -12.72 1.48 -10.56
C LEU A 487 -13.64 1.93 -11.70
N PHE A 488 -13.12 2.01 -12.93
CA PHE A 488 -13.89 2.28 -14.13
C PHE A 488 -14.93 1.19 -14.39
N LEU A 489 -14.56 -0.09 -14.35
CA LEU A 489 -15.50 -1.20 -14.52
C LEU A 489 -16.56 -1.25 -13.42
N LEU A 490 -16.17 -0.94 -12.17
CA LEU A 490 -17.11 -0.84 -11.06
C LEU A 490 -18.09 0.33 -11.28
N SER A 491 -17.58 1.50 -11.68
CA SER A 491 -18.39 2.68 -12.00
C SER A 491 -19.32 2.44 -13.18
N LEU A 492 -18.83 1.78 -14.23
CA LEU A 492 -19.58 1.47 -15.44
C LEU A 492 -20.69 0.48 -15.14
N GLY A 493 -20.41 -0.55 -14.34
CA GLY A 493 -21.41 -1.49 -13.84
C GLY A 493 -22.47 -0.83 -12.96
N ILE A 494 -22.10 0.17 -12.16
CA ILE A 494 -23.06 0.99 -11.40
C ILE A 494 -23.89 1.88 -12.34
N SER A 495 -23.27 2.53 -13.34
CA SER A 495 -23.97 3.46 -14.25
C SER A 495 -24.97 2.78 -15.17
N LEU A 496 -24.66 1.58 -15.68
CA LEU A 496 -25.53 0.81 -16.58
C LEU A 496 -26.83 0.30 -15.91
N ILE A 497 -26.99 0.53 -14.61
CA ILE A 497 -28.10 0.03 -13.79
C ILE A 497 -28.84 1.18 -13.09
N VAL A 498 -28.19 2.34 -12.93
CA VAL A 498 -28.76 3.53 -12.26
C VAL A 498 -29.51 4.43 -13.24
N ASP A 499 -29.19 4.37 -14.53
CA ASP A 499 -30.03 4.90 -15.63
C ASP A 499 -30.99 3.81 -16.14
#